data_AF-A0A090SPV3-F1
#
_entry.id   AF-A0A090SPV3-F1
#
_cell.length_a   1.000
_cell.length_b   1.000
_cell.length_c   1.000
_cell.angle_alpha   90.00
_cell.angle_beta   90.00
_cell.angle_gamma   90.00
#
_symmetry.space_group_name_H-M   'P 1'
#
loop_
_entity.id
_entity.type
_entity.pdbx_description
1 polymer ?
#
loop_
_entity_poly.entity_id
_entity_poly.type
_entity_poly.pdbx_seq_one_letter_code
_entity_poly.pdbx_strand_id
1 'polypeptide(L)'
;MITRNKLAAAGKKPAPKKSAAKPATKRKTSTRRPKRKSTRGKRKVGWGKRLFSIGWKLALVGVVAMGAVLYYLDQVVKERFEGELFELPTVVYARVLNLSVGDEITVQQLRNELDVLSYRKVSQPRHPGEYSSSSSKIELIRRPFEFADGPEPDRHVMLYFSGGTLTRIQSLEKKGDLGYLRIEPKMLGMLEKQADEQRLFLRRDQFPEVMIDALIATEDRDFYQHDGVSPTAIARAFFANIRAGRTVQGGSTLTQQLAKNLFLTSERTLWRKVREVLIALILDYRYSKDRILEAYLNEVYLGQSRGEAIHGFGLASRLYFGQPLQDLRIDQLAMLVGMVKGPSYYNPIRHPERAKQRRDLVLRLMMDQGMLTGREFEMAASRDLDLQKNPQIASRQPSYFQQLKRELRSKVGDKMTSSKGVRIYTSLDPVSQDKLEKAIGKTYPAA
;
A
#
# COMPACT_ATOMS: atom_id res chain seq x y z
N MET A 1 59.78 24.11 -12.25
CA MET A 1 60.82 23.61 -13.19
C MET A 1 60.07 23.12 -14.44
N ILE A 2 60.19 23.71 -15.63
CA ILE A 2 61.37 23.77 -16.55
C ILE A 2 61.63 22.36 -17.14
N THR A 3 61.83 22.11 -18.44
CA THR A 3 62.02 22.93 -19.68
C THR A 3 60.70 23.21 -20.45
N ARG A 4 60.56 23.90 -21.61
CA ARG A 4 61.36 24.78 -22.51
C ARG A 4 62.44 24.23 -23.48
N ASN A 5 62.09 23.99 -24.75
CA ASN A 5 62.62 24.65 -25.99
C ASN A 5 62.07 23.96 -27.28
N LYS A 6 61.70 24.57 -28.43
CA LYS A 6 61.84 25.90 -29.11
C LYS A 6 62.98 25.98 -30.17
N LEU A 7 62.71 26.74 -31.26
CA LEU A 7 63.55 27.11 -32.44
C LEU A 7 63.38 26.18 -33.68
N ALA A 8 63.45 26.61 -34.95
CA ALA A 8 63.38 27.92 -35.65
C ALA A 8 63.15 27.60 -37.17
N ALA A 9 62.27 28.21 -37.98
CA ALA A 9 62.12 29.60 -38.49
C ALA A 9 62.79 29.90 -39.86
N ALA A 10 61.96 30.45 -40.78
CA ALA A 10 62.27 31.37 -41.90
C ALA A 10 62.81 30.86 -43.26
N GLY A 11 62.31 31.48 -44.35
CA GLY A 11 62.80 31.36 -45.74
C GLY A 11 61.79 31.84 -46.81
N LYS A 12 61.86 33.11 -47.25
CA LYS A 12 61.03 33.68 -48.36
C LYS A 12 61.87 33.87 -49.63
N LYS A 13 61.26 33.60 -50.82
CA LYS A 13 61.28 34.30 -52.16
C LYS A 13 62.53 35.15 -52.60
N PRO A 14 62.77 35.47 -53.92
CA PRO A 14 61.88 35.39 -55.10
C PRO A 14 62.53 34.86 -56.44
N ALA A 15 61.78 34.98 -57.55
CA ALA A 15 62.13 34.71 -58.96
C ALA A 15 63.10 35.76 -59.59
N PRO A 16 63.59 35.70 -60.87
CA PRO A 16 62.71 35.81 -62.07
C PRO A 16 63.21 35.29 -63.47
N LYS A 17 62.25 35.18 -64.43
CA LYS A 17 62.37 35.47 -65.91
C LYS A 17 63.35 34.60 -66.76
N LYS A 18 63.21 34.42 -68.09
CA LYS A 18 62.59 35.24 -69.18
C LYS A 18 62.32 34.36 -70.44
N SER A 19 61.29 34.76 -71.22
CA SER A 19 61.17 34.82 -72.71
C SER A 19 62.05 34.00 -73.68
N ALA A 20 61.66 33.67 -74.92
CA ALA A 20 60.37 33.68 -75.66
C ALA A 20 60.63 33.23 -77.11
N ALA A 21 59.62 32.69 -77.83
CA ALA A 21 59.50 32.87 -79.29
C ALA A 21 58.08 32.53 -79.81
N LYS A 22 57.54 33.42 -80.64
CA LYS A 22 56.48 33.23 -81.66
C LYS A 22 57.16 33.35 -83.05
N PRO A 23 56.52 33.22 -84.23
CA PRO A 23 55.08 33.17 -84.53
C PRO A 23 54.62 32.15 -85.60
N ALA A 24 53.31 32.03 -85.82
CA ALA A 24 52.68 32.18 -87.15
C ALA A 24 51.14 32.29 -87.03
N THR A 25 50.52 33.16 -87.82
CA THR A 25 49.07 33.44 -87.82
C THR A 25 48.33 32.77 -88.97
N LYS A 26 47.07 32.34 -88.76
CA LYS A 26 46.02 32.40 -89.80
C LYS A 26 44.65 32.77 -89.18
N ARG A 27 43.97 33.74 -89.81
CA ARG A 27 42.60 34.20 -89.49
C ARG A 27 41.56 33.21 -90.04
N LYS A 28 40.41 33.05 -89.35
CA LYS A 28 39.07 33.10 -89.99
C LYS A 28 37.90 33.22 -88.98
N THR A 29 37.13 34.31 -89.15
CA THR A 29 35.66 34.44 -89.06
C THR A 29 34.82 33.76 -87.97
N SER A 30 34.17 34.63 -87.16
CA SER A 30 32.72 34.66 -86.85
C SER A 30 31.97 33.40 -86.39
N THR A 31 31.47 33.43 -85.15
CA THR A 31 30.02 33.30 -84.88
C THR A 31 29.67 33.76 -83.46
N ARG A 32 28.61 34.56 -83.30
CA ARG A 32 28.04 34.94 -81.99
C ARG A 32 27.36 33.74 -81.34
N ARG A 33 27.70 33.41 -80.09
CA ARG A 33 26.87 32.58 -79.19
C ARG A 33 26.37 33.44 -78.01
N PRO A 34 25.09 33.37 -77.62
CA PRO A 34 24.51 34.29 -76.64
C PRO A 34 24.91 33.96 -75.19
N LYS A 35 25.04 35.00 -74.36
CA LYS A 35 25.22 34.87 -72.90
C LYS A 35 24.01 34.15 -72.29
N ARG A 36 24.21 32.91 -71.82
CA ARG A 36 23.19 32.15 -71.08
C ARG A 36 23.05 32.76 -69.68
N LYS A 37 22.01 33.59 -69.47
CA LYS A 37 21.65 34.10 -68.13
C LYS A 37 21.40 32.90 -67.20
N SER A 38 22.12 32.83 -66.08
CA SER A 38 21.86 31.84 -65.03
C SER A 38 20.60 32.22 -64.26
N THR A 39 19.44 31.78 -64.75
CA THR A 39 18.22 31.84 -63.95
C THR A 39 18.43 30.97 -62.71
N ARG A 40 18.41 31.61 -61.53
CA ARG A 40 18.34 30.91 -60.24
C ARG A 40 17.02 30.12 -60.22
N GLY A 41 17.08 28.86 -60.64
CA GLY A 41 15.95 27.96 -60.57
C GLY A 41 15.48 27.85 -59.13
N LYS A 42 14.32 28.42 -58.82
CA LYS A 42 13.65 28.22 -57.52
C LYS A 42 13.51 26.70 -57.35
N ARG A 43 14.33 26.09 -56.49
CA ARG A 43 14.23 24.67 -56.12
C ARG A 43 12.79 24.40 -55.75
N LYS A 44 12.03 23.71 -56.62
CA LYS A 44 10.68 23.24 -56.28
C LYS A 44 10.86 22.37 -55.04
N VAL A 45 10.37 22.85 -53.90
CA VAL A 45 10.45 22.11 -52.64
C VAL A 45 9.61 20.85 -52.84
N GLY A 46 10.30 19.72 -53.01
CA GLY A 46 9.66 18.45 -53.36
C GLY A 46 8.55 18.14 -52.36
N TRP A 47 7.44 17.60 -52.87
CA TRP A 47 6.21 17.37 -52.09
C TRP A 47 6.48 16.59 -50.79
N GLY A 48 7.38 15.60 -50.84
CA GLY A 48 7.86 14.86 -49.67
C GLY A 48 8.51 15.72 -48.57
N LYS A 49 9.22 16.81 -48.89
CA LYS A 49 9.75 17.74 -47.87
C LYS A 49 8.66 18.55 -47.19
N ARG A 50 7.54 18.82 -47.88
CA ARG A 50 6.36 19.46 -47.28
C ARG A 50 5.60 18.48 -46.40
N LEU A 51 5.36 17.25 -46.87
CA LEU A 51 4.76 16.18 -46.07
C LEU A 51 5.58 15.87 -44.82
N PHE A 52 6.90 15.75 -44.93
CA PHE A 52 7.79 15.59 -43.77
C PHE A 52 7.72 16.80 -42.82
N SER A 53 7.70 18.03 -43.33
CA SER A 53 7.55 19.22 -42.48
C SER A 53 6.19 19.30 -41.78
N ILE A 54 5.12 18.83 -42.41
CA ILE A 54 3.79 18.72 -41.80
C ILE A 54 3.79 17.61 -40.73
N GLY A 55 4.30 16.43 -41.05
CA GLY A 55 4.43 15.32 -40.11
C GLY A 55 5.26 15.67 -38.87
N TRP A 56 6.40 16.36 -39.05
CA TRP A 56 7.22 16.85 -37.94
C TRP A 56 6.47 17.88 -37.08
N LYS A 57 5.73 18.81 -37.68
CA LYS A 57 4.89 19.77 -36.94
C LYS A 57 3.77 19.07 -36.16
N LEU A 58 3.10 18.09 -36.76
CA LEU A 58 2.07 17.29 -36.10
C LEU A 58 2.65 16.45 -34.96
N ALA A 59 3.83 15.85 -35.14
CA ALA A 59 4.55 15.16 -34.08
C ALA A 59 4.92 16.09 -32.93
N LEU A 60 5.42 17.30 -33.22
CA LEU A 60 5.71 18.32 -32.20
C LEU A 60 4.44 18.73 -31.43
N VAL A 61 3.32 18.98 -32.11
CA VAL A 61 2.03 19.25 -31.46
C VAL A 61 1.59 18.07 -30.60
N GLY A 62 1.77 16.83 -31.07
CA GLY A 62 1.50 15.62 -30.30
C GLY A 62 2.36 15.49 -29.04
N VAL A 63 3.65 15.83 -29.11
CA VAL A 63 4.55 15.87 -27.95
C VAL A 63 4.14 16.94 -26.95
N VAL A 64 3.77 18.15 -27.41
CA VAL A 64 3.27 19.23 -26.53
C VAL A 64 1.95 18.83 -25.88
N ALA A 65 1.02 18.21 -26.62
CA ALA A 65 -0.24 17.72 -26.08
C ALA A 65 -0.03 16.58 -25.07
N MET A 66 0.90 15.65 -25.33
CA MET A 66 1.28 14.60 -24.38
C MET A 66 1.90 15.20 -23.11
N GLY A 67 2.78 16.20 -23.25
CA GLY A 67 3.36 16.94 -22.12
C GLY A 67 2.30 17.64 -21.27
N ALA A 68 1.30 18.26 -21.89
CA ALA A 68 0.16 18.87 -21.20
C ALA A 68 -0.71 17.82 -20.47
N VAL A 69 -0.95 16.66 -21.08
CA VAL A 69 -1.67 15.54 -20.44
C VAL A 69 -0.88 14.98 -19.26
N LEU A 70 0.43 14.78 -19.41
CA LEU A 70 1.31 14.34 -18.32
C LEU A 70 1.31 15.35 -17.18
N TYR A 71 1.48 16.65 -17.46
CA TYR A 71 1.42 17.72 -16.46
C TYR A 71 0.06 17.77 -15.74
N TYR A 72 -1.05 17.60 -16.46
CA TYR A 72 -2.38 17.53 -15.84
C TYR A 72 -2.52 16.31 -14.90
N LEU A 73 -2.14 15.12 -15.36
CA LEU A 73 -2.17 13.90 -14.54
C LEU A 73 -1.24 14.01 -13.33
N ASP A 74 -0.09 14.66 -13.51
CA ASP A 74 0.91 14.94 -12.48
C ASP A 74 0.37 15.84 -11.37
N GLN A 75 -0.36 16.91 -11.71
CA GLN A 75 -1.05 17.73 -10.72
C GLN A 75 -2.17 16.96 -10.00
N VAL A 76 -2.98 16.17 -10.72
CA VAL A 76 -4.04 15.34 -10.11
C VAL A 76 -3.47 14.31 -9.13
N VAL A 77 -2.36 13.65 -9.50
CA VAL A 77 -1.64 12.73 -8.62
C VAL A 77 -1.11 13.46 -7.39
N LYS A 78 -0.47 14.61 -7.59
CA LYS A 78 0.11 15.43 -6.52
C LYS A 78 -0.94 15.88 -5.51
N GLU A 79 -2.04 16.46 -5.99
CA GLU A 79 -3.16 16.94 -5.17
C GLU A 79 -3.74 15.81 -4.31
N ARG A 80 -3.87 14.60 -4.88
CA ARG A 80 -4.40 13.43 -4.15
C ARG A 80 -3.42 12.83 -3.15
N PHE A 81 -2.11 12.80 -3.43
CA PHE A 81 -1.12 12.13 -2.56
C PHE A 81 -0.49 13.03 -1.49
N GLU A 82 -0.39 14.35 -1.75
CA GLU A 82 0.08 15.34 -0.78
C GLU A 82 -1.05 15.94 0.06
N GLY A 83 -2.30 15.84 -0.41
CA GLY A 83 -3.52 16.21 0.34
C GLY A 83 -4.10 15.06 1.19
N GLU A 84 -5.41 15.12 1.45
CA GLU A 84 -6.14 14.04 2.13
C GLU A 84 -6.35 12.85 1.17
N LEU A 85 -5.33 11.99 1.04
CA LEU A 85 -5.34 10.75 0.24
C LEU A 85 -6.57 9.88 0.50
N PHE A 86 -7.00 9.87 1.77
CA PHE A 86 -8.16 9.16 2.29
C PHE A 86 -8.93 10.07 3.25
N GLU A 87 -10.26 10.07 3.20
CA GLU A 87 -11.04 10.49 4.37
C GLU A 87 -10.92 9.41 5.44
N LEU A 88 -10.31 9.74 6.58
CA LEU A 88 -10.07 8.78 7.65
C LEU A 88 -11.19 8.85 8.69
N PRO A 89 -11.90 7.74 8.97
CA PRO A 89 -12.99 7.76 9.92
C PRO A 89 -12.48 7.98 11.35
N THR A 90 -13.35 8.53 12.18
CA THR A 90 -13.05 8.70 13.61
C THR A 90 -13.15 7.34 14.32
N VAL A 91 -12.05 6.83 14.86
CA VAL A 91 -11.99 5.51 15.52
C VAL A 91 -12.31 5.66 17.01
N VAL A 92 -13.21 4.81 17.52
CA VAL A 92 -13.62 4.81 18.93
C VAL A 92 -12.99 3.62 19.66
N TYR A 93 -12.35 3.91 20.78
CA TYR A 93 -11.72 2.95 21.68
C TYR A 93 -12.39 2.95 23.06
N ALA A 94 -12.37 1.79 23.73
CA ALA A 94 -12.76 1.61 25.11
C ALA A 94 -11.80 2.34 26.08
N ARG A 95 -12.00 2.16 27.39
CA ARG A 95 -11.02 2.63 28.38
C ARG A 95 -9.66 1.97 28.15
N VAL A 96 -8.60 2.76 28.35
CA VAL A 96 -7.24 2.22 28.49
C VAL A 96 -7.15 1.59 29.89
N LEU A 97 -6.72 0.33 29.96
CA LEU A 97 -6.43 -0.32 31.24
C LEU A 97 -4.97 0.00 31.62
N ASN A 98 -4.81 0.85 32.63
CA ASN A 98 -3.53 1.07 33.28
C ASN A 98 -3.45 0.12 34.48
N LEU A 99 -2.35 -0.63 34.58
CA LEU A 99 -2.04 -1.54 35.67
C LEU A 99 -0.84 -0.99 36.42
N SER A 100 -0.93 -0.88 37.74
CA SER A 100 0.13 -0.44 38.64
C SER A 100 0.40 -1.47 39.73
N VAL A 101 1.60 -1.45 40.31
CA VAL A 101 1.89 -2.27 41.50
C VAL A 101 1.06 -1.75 42.67
N GLY A 102 0.26 -2.62 43.27
CA GLY A 102 -0.70 -2.29 44.33
C GLY A 102 -2.17 -2.37 43.90
N ASP A 103 -2.47 -2.50 42.60
CA ASP A 103 -3.86 -2.55 42.11
C ASP A 103 -4.61 -3.80 42.61
N GLU A 104 -5.85 -3.62 43.09
CA GLU A 104 -6.78 -4.68 43.49
C GLU A 104 -7.40 -5.41 42.29
N ILE A 105 -6.55 -6.10 41.53
CA ILE A 105 -6.94 -6.88 40.35
C ILE A 105 -6.46 -8.34 40.44
N THR A 106 -7.41 -9.27 40.44
CA THR A 106 -7.13 -10.71 40.43
C THR A 106 -6.66 -11.19 39.05
N VAL A 107 -5.94 -12.32 39.03
CA VAL A 107 -5.58 -13.06 37.82
C VAL A 107 -6.81 -13.31 36.92
N GLN A 108 -7.96 -13.66 37.50
CA GLN A 108 -9.16 -13.94 36.70
C GLN A 108 -9.80 -12.67 36.12
N GLN A 109 -9.75 -11.54 36.83
CA GLN A 109 -10.19 -10.25 36.26
C GLN A 109 -9.32 -9.86 35.07
N LEU A 110 -7.99 -9.89 35.20
CA LEU A 110 -7.09 -9.55 34.09
C LEU A 110 -7.24 -10.53 32.90
N ARG A 111 -7.48 -11.82 33.15
CA ARG A 111 -7.81 -12.77 32.07
C ARG A 111 -9.06 -12.37 31.30
N ASN A 112 -10.12 -11.91 31.99
CA ASN A 112 -11.33 -11.44 31.30
C ASN A 112 -11.06 -10.21 30.40
N GLU A 113 -10.18 -9.29 30.82
CA GLU A 113 -9.75 -8.13 30.01
C GLU A 113 -9.03 -8.58 28.73
N LEU A 114 -8.06 -9.48 28.89
CA LEU A 114 -7.28 -10.06 27.80
C LEU A 114 -8.18 -10.84 26.82
N ASP A 115 -9.10 -11.65 27.32
CA ASP A 115 -10.06 -12.41 26.50
C ASP A 115 -10.99 -11.46 25.71
N VAL A 116 -11.43 -10.36 26.32
CA VAL A 116 -12.25 -9.30 25.67
C VAL A 116 -11.47 -8.52 24.60
N LEU A 117 -10.14 -8.46 24.72
CA LEU A 117 -9.19 -7.93 23.74
C LEU A 117 -8.68 -9.00 22.74
N SER A 118 -9.32 -10.18 22.68
CA SER A 118 -8.95 -11.29 21.79
C SER A 118 -7.49 -11.77 21.95
N TYR A 119 -6.87 -11.60 23.12
CA TYR A 119 -5.56 -12.20 23.40
C TYR A 119 -5.66 -13.73 23.40
N ARG A 120 -4.66 -14.40 22.83
CA ARG A 120 -4.61 -15.87 22.75
C ARG A 120 -3.90 -16.45 23.98
N LYS A 121 -4.57 -17.35 24.70
CA LYS A 121 -3.91 -18.15 25.73
C LYS A 121 -3.06 -19.25 25.10
N VAL A 122 -1.77 -19.27 25.40
CA VAL A 122 -0.77 -20.25 24.93
C VAL A 122 0.07 -20.78 26.10
N SER A 123 0.86 -21.82 25.86
CA SER A 123 1.81 -22.36 26.85
C SER A 123 3.09 -21.53 26.99
N GLN A 124 3.57 -20.96 25.88
CA GLN A 124 4.73 -20.08 25.80
C GLN A 124 4.39 -18.93 24.86
N PRO A 125 4.19 -17.69 25.35
CA PRO A 125 3.98 -16.52 24.51
C PRO A 125 5.22 -16.27 23.64
N ARG A 126 5.01 -16.06 22.33
CA ARG A 126 6.11 -15.73 21.40
C ARG A 126 5.78 -14.55 20.49
N HIS A 127 4.50 -14.22 20.35
CA HIS A 127 4.05 -13.12 19.50
C HIS A 127 3.18 -12.12 20.29
N PRO A 128 3.12 -10.85 19.88
CA PRO A 128 2.17 -9.88 20.42
C PRO A 128 0.73 -10.40 20.35
N GLY A 129 -0.07 -10.09 21.37
CA GLY A 129 -1.43 -10.61 21.48
C GLY A 129 -1.51 -12.00 22.13
N GLU A 130 -0.42 -12.52 22.70
CA GLU A 130 -0.38 -13.83 23.37
C GLU A 130 -0.11 -13.72 24.88
N TYR A 131 -0.66 -14.65 25.65
CA TYR A 131 -0.45 -14.74 27.10
C TYR A 131 -0.40 -16.19 27.61
N SER A 132 0.33 -16.41 28.70
CA SER A 132 0.23 -17.62 29.52
C SER A 132 -0.23 -17.23 30.94
N SER A 133 -0.85 -18.15 31.67
CA SER A 133 -1.36 -17.85 33.02
C SER A 133 -1.39 -19.07 33.94
N SER A 134 -0.94 -18.85 35.17
CA SER A 134 -1.01 -19.77 36.31
C SER A 134 -1.99 -19.23 37.37
N SER A 135 -1.96 -19.76 38.60
CA SER A 135 -2.77 -19.26 39.72
C SER A 135 -2.31 -17.91 40.28
N SER A 136 -1.03 -17.55 40.11
CA SER A 136 -0.41 -16.36 40.71
C SER A 136 0.41 -15.51 39.74
N LYS A 137 0.48 -15.89 38.46
CA LYS A 137 1.23 -15.15 37.44
C LYS A 137 0.54 -15.12 36.08
N ILE A 138 0.75 -14.04 35.34
CA ILE A 138 0.43 -13.94 33.90
C ILE A 138 1.68 -13.48 33.16
N GLU A 139 2.09 -14.25 32.17
CA GLU A 139 3.07 -13.82 31.17
C GLU A 139 2.32 -13.27 29.96
N LEU A 140 2.72 -12.11 29.46
CA LEU A 140 1.98 -11.37 28.44
C LEU A 140 2.95 -10.72 27.46
N ILE A 141 2.65 -10.79 26.16
CA ILE A 141 3.27 -9.93 25.15
C ILE A 141 2.23 -8.90 24.70
N ARG A 142 2.25 -7.73 25.34
CA ARG A 142 1.30 -6.62 25.09
C ARG A 142 1.52 -6.08 23.69
N ARG A 143 0.46 -5.83 22.91
CA ARG A 143 0.53 -5.42 21.50
C ARG A 143 1.12 -4.01 21.29
N PRO A 144 1.88 -3.74 20.22
CA PRO A 144 2.29 -2.36 19.93
C PRO A 144 1.05 -1.48 19.69
N PHE A 145 1.06 -0.25 20.22
CA PHE A 145 -0.09 0.65 20.14
C PHE A 145 0.32 2.13 20.21
N GLU A 146 -0.40 2.98 19.47
CA GLU A 146 -0.22 4.44 19.50
C GLU A 146 -1.20 5.09 20.49
N PHE A 147 -0.73 5.26 21.73
CA PHE A 147 -1.44 6.00 22.78
C PHE A 147 -1.46 7.51 22.48
N ALA A 148 -2.27 8.27 23.24
CA ALA A 148 -2.45 9.71 23.02
C ALA A 148 -1.16 10.54 23.21
N ASP A 149 -0.24 10.05 24.02
CA ASP A 149 1.08 10.62 24.34
C ASP A 149 2.22 10.06 23.46
N GLY A 150 1.97 9.03 22.66
CA GLY A 150 2.93 8.50 21.68
C GLY A 150 2.82 7.01 21.36
N PRO A 151 3.61 6.52 20.39
CA PRO A 151 3.75 5.09 20.11
C PRO A 151 4.46 4.37 21.26
N GLU A 152 3.88 3.27 21.72
CA GLU A 152 4.62 2.26 22.49
C GLU A 152 4.79 0.98 21.65
N PRO A 153 6.00 0.40 21.58
CA PRO A 153 6.20 -0.92 21.00
C PRO A 153 5.49 -1.99 21.86
N ASP A 154 5.58 -3.23 21.44
CA ASP A 154 5.20 -4.37 22.26
C ASP A 154 6.00 -4.44 23.58
N ARG A 155 5.47 -5.22 24.53
CA ARG A 155 6.08 -5.44 25.85
C ARG A 155 5.90 -6.88 26.29
N HIS A 156 6.99 -7.63 26.37
CA HIS A 156 7.04 -8.93 27.01
C HIS A 156 7.25 -8.77 28.52
N VAL A 157 6.21 -9.12 29.29
CA VAL A 157 6.13 -8.87 30.73
C VAL A 157 5.63 -10.08 31.51
N MET A 158 6.05 -10.18 32.77
CA MET A 158 5.52 -11.10 33.76
C MET A 158 4.84 -10.30 34.88
N LEU A 159 3.58 -10.61 35.13
CA LEU A 159 2.72 -10.00 36.15
C LEU A 159 2.56 -10.99 37.30
N TYR A 160 2.77 -10.54 38.53
CA TYR A 160 2.72 -11.37 39.74
C TYR A 160 1.59 -10.92 40.65
N PHE A 161 0.84 -11.88 41.19
CA PHE A 161 -0.35 -11.64 41.97
C PHE A 161 -0.28 -12.35 43.33
N SER A 162 -0.73 -11.68 44.38
CA SER A 162 -0.90 -12.26 45.73
C SER A 162 -2.09 -11.59 46.41
N GLY A 163 -2.89 -12.34 47.17
CA GLY A 163 -4.03 -11.80 47.92
C GLY A 163 -5.15 -11.16 47.09
N GLY A 164 -5.12 -11.28 45.76
CA GLY A 164 -6.02 -10.56 44.85
C GLY A 164 -5.46 -9.23 44.32
N THR A 165 -4.22 -8.89 44.66
CA THR A 165 -3.52 -7.66 44.28
C THR A 165 -2.40 -7.95 43.27
N LEU A 166 -2.14 -7.02 42.34
CA LEU A 166 -0.97 -7.02 41.46
C LEU A 166 0.27 -6.56 42.24
N THR A 167 1.17 -7.48 42.58
CA THR A 167 2.31 -7.21 43.47
C THR A 167 3.62 -6.87 42.75
N ARG A 168 3.76 -7.23 41.48
CA ARG A 168 4.95 -6.91 40.68
C ARG A 168 4.65 -6.98 39.18
N ILE A 169 5.22 -6.03 38.43
CA ILE A 169 5.28 -6.04 36.98
C ILE A 169 6.76 -6.13 36.60
N GLN A 170 7.16 -7.15 35.84
CA GLN A 170 8.55 -7.35 35.42
C GLN A 170 8.64 -7.36 33.89
N SER A 171 9.54 -6.56 33.32
CA SER A 171 9.93 -6.68 31.90
C SER A 171 10.87 -7.87 31.72
N LEU A 172 10.50 -8.78 30.81
CA LEU A 172 11.31 -9.94 30.46
C LEU A 172 12.42 -9.59 29.45
N GLU A 173 12.17 -8.60 28.57
CA GLU A 173 13.18 -7.99 27.70
C GLU A 173 14.34 -7.36 28.50
N LYS A 174 14.01 -6.43 29.40
CA LYS A 174 14.99 -5.61 30.13
C LYS A 174 15.43 -6.24 31.46
N LYS A 175 14.81 -7.34 31.87
CA LYS A 175 15.06 -8.06 33.13
C LYS A 175 14.98 -7.16 34.38
N GLY A 176 14.04 -6.22 34.37
CA GLY A 176 13.84 -5.24 35.44
C GLY A 176 12.35 -4.97 35.70
N ASP A 177 12.06 -4.35 36.84
CA ASP A 177 10.67 -4.09 37.25
C ASP A 177 10.11 -2.80 36.65
N LEU A 178 8.81 -2.78 36.44
CA LEU A 178 8.05 -1.66 35.91
C LEU A 178 7.09 -1.16 36.99
N GLY A 179 6.98 0.16 37.17
CA GLY A 179 5.99 0.73 38.09
C GLY A 179 4.55 0.61 37.59
N TYR A 180 4.36 0.64 36.27
CA TYR A 180 3.07 0.50 35.60
C TYR A 180 3.18 -0.22 34.24
N LEU A 181 2.04 -0.67 33.72
CA LEU A 181 1.86 -1.22 32.38
C LEU A 181 0.53 -0.72 31.81
N ARG A 182 0.56 -0.25 30.55
CA ARG A 182 -0.67 0.07 29.81
C ARG A 182 -1.04 -1.08 28.88
N ILE A 183 -2.29 -1.51 28.93
CA ILE A 183 -2.88 -2.44 27.96
C ILE A 183 -3.63 -1.62 26.91
N GLU A 184 -3.49 -2.00 25.64
CA GLU A 184 -4.14 -1.29 24.55
C GLU A 184 -5.68 -1.40 24.62
N PRO A 185 -6.42 -0.31 24.36
CA PRO A 185 -7.87 -0.30 24.52
C PRO A 185 -8.57 -1.04 23.37
N LYS A 186 -9.71 -1.65 23.67
CA LYS A 186 -10.54 -2.34 22.66
C LYS A 186 -11.09 -1.33 21.65
N MET A 187 -10.89 -1.57 20.36
CA MET A 187 -11.62 -0.84 19.31
C MET A 187 -13.11 -1.18 19.41
N LEU A 188 -13.93 -0.18 19.71
CA LEU A 188 -15.38 -0.30 19.83
C LEU A 188 -16.10 -0.11 18.50
N GLY A 189 -15.45 0.56 17.54
CA GLY A 189 -15.97 0.81 16.21
C GLY A 189 -15.44 2.12 15.63
N MET A 190 -16.18 2.67 14.67
CA MET A 190 -15.87 3.95 14.03
C MET A 190 -17.13 4.82 14.04
N LEU A 191 -16.97 6.14 14.18
CA LEU A 191 -18.07 7.06 13.95
C LEU A 191 -18.19 7.31 12.45
N GLU A 192 -19.20 6.69 11.87
CA GLU A 192 -19.63 6.88 10.49
C GLU A 192 -19.84 8.37 10.18
N LYS A 193 -19.07 8.89 9.22
CA LYS A 193 -19.61 9.81 8.20
C LYS A 193 -20.39 8.96 7.19
N GLN A 194 -21.35 9.52 6.46
CA GLN A 194 -22.07 8.82 5.39
C GLN A 194 -21.11 8.55 4.21
N ALA A 195 -20.32 7.49 4.32
CA ALA A 195 -19.31 7.09 3.35
C ALA A 195 -19.58 5.64 2.94
N ASP A 196 -19.66 5.39 1.63
CA ASP A 196 -19.83 4.04 1.08
C ASP A 196 -18.57 3.17 1.29
N GLU A 197 -17.47 3.76 1.76
CA GLU A 197 -16.20 3.09 2.05
C GLU A 197 -15.78 3.26 3.53
N GLN A 198 -15.36 2.18 4.16
CA GLN A 198 -14.68 2.17 5.45
C GLN A 198 -13.24 1.66 5.32
N ARG A 199 -12.33 2.27 6.09
CA ARG A 199 -10.92 1.88 6.21
C ARG A 199 -10.37 2.18 7.60
N LEU A 200 -9.48 1.32 8.08
CA LEU A 200 -8.64 1.58 9.26
C LEU A 200 -7.22 1.82 8.76
N PHE A 201 -6.79 3.08 8.73
CA PHE A 201 -5.46 3.42 8.24
C PHE A 201 -4.37 2.89 9.17
N LEU A 202 -3.41 2.18 8.57
CA LEU A 202 -2.18 1.72 9.20
C LEU A 202 -0.98 2.31 8.43
N ARG A 203 0.05 2.70 9.16
CA ARG A 203 1.35 3.10 8.58
C ARG A 203 2.11 1.89 8.06
N ARG A 204 3.03 2.08 7.11
CA ARG A 204 3.84 1.02 6.46
C ARG A 204 4.52 0.06 7.45
N ASP A 205 4.99 0.58 8.59
CA ASP A 205 5.67 -0.16 9.67
C ASP A 205 4.73 -0.93 10.60
N GLN A 206 3.41 -0.77 10.46
CA GLN A 206 2.39 -1.51 11.21
C GLN A 206 1.87 -2.75 10.47
N PHE A 207 2.28 -2.95 9.21
CA PHE A 207 1.97 -4.14 8.43
C PHE A 207 3.04 -5.21 8.65
N PRO A 208 2.68 -6.50 8.87
CA PRO A 208 3.66 -7.57 8.97
C PRO A 208 4.46 -7.72 7.67
N GLU A 209 5.80 -7.65 7.73
CA GLU A 209 6.66 -7.79 6.54
C GLU A 209 6.37 -9.07 5.76
N VAL A 210 6.15 -10.20 6.45
CA VAL A 210 5.80 -11.47 5.82
C VAL A 210 4.50 -11.43 4.99
N MET A 211 3.57 -10.50 5.30
CA MET A 211 2.37 -10.27 4.49
C MET A 211 2.67 -9.43 3.25
N ILE A 212 3.56 -8.44 3.38
CA ILE A 212 4.05 -7.60 2.28
C ILE A 212 4.83 -8.44 1.28
N ASP A 213 5.75 -9.28 1.77
CA ASP A 213 6.51 -10.24 0.98
C ASP A 213 5.56 -11.20 0.23
N ALA A 214 4.55 -11.75 0.92
CA ALA A 214 3.52 -12.59 0.30
C ALA A 214 2.72 -11.86 -0.79
N LEU A 215 2.36 -10.59 -0.57
CA LEU A 215 1.65 -9.75 -1.53
C LEU A 215 2.49 -9.50 -2.78
N ILE A 216 3.75 -9.10 -2.61
CA ILE A 216 4.71 -8.86 -3.69
C ILE A 216 4.96 -10.17 -4.46
N ALA A 217 5.24 -11.28 -3.78
CA ALA A 217 5.45 -12.59 -4.41
C ALA A 217 4.24 -13.08 -5.25
N THR A 218 3.04 -12.70 -4.85
CA THR A 218 1.76 -13.12 -5.46
C THR A 218 1.32 -12.22 -6.61
N GLU A 219 1.34 -10.90 -6.42
CA GLU A 219 0.75 -9.94 -7.37
C GLU A 219 1.80 -9.21 -8.22
N ASP A 220 3.02 -8.94 -7.71
CA ASP A 220 4.02 -8.13 -8.42
C ASP A 220 5.47 -8.37 -7.95
N ARG A 221 6.06 -9.50 -8.36
CA ARG A 221 7.38 -9.97 -7.87
C ARG A 221 8.53 -9.00 -8.09
N ASP A 222 8.42 -8.17 -9.13
CA ASP A 222 9.48 -7.25 -9.56
C ASP A 222 9.20 -5.83 -9.00
N PHE A 223 8.28 -5.67 -8.03
CA PHE A 223 7.71 -4.38 -7.58
C PHE A 223 8.76 -3.30 -7.28
N TYR A 224 9.81 -3.63 -6.53
CA TYR A 224 10.87 -2.69 -6.16
C TYR A 224 11.86 -2.37 -7.30
N GLN A 225 11.75 -3.02 -8.47
CA GLN A 225 12.75 -2.99 -9.54
C GLN A 225 12.28 -2.27 -10.82
N HIS A 226 10.97 -2.06 -10.98
CA HIS A 226 10.38 -1.40 -12.15
C HIS A 226 9.81 -0.01 -11.83
N ASP A 227 9.74 0.89 -12.80
CA ASP A 227 9.16 2.22 -12.62
C ASP A 227 7.66 2.21 -12.93
N GLY A 228 6.81 1.80 -11.99
CA GLY A 228 5.33 1.80 -12.13
C GLY A 228 4.73 0.73 -13.04
N VAL A 229 5.44 0.30 -14.07
CA VAL A 229 5.00 -0.71 -15.05
C VAL A 229 6.11 -1.73 -15.29
N SER A 230 5.76 -3.02 -15.31
CA SER A 230 6.70 -4.12 -15.52
C SER A 230 6.55 -4.72 -16.93
N PRO A 231 7.49 -4.45 -17.87
CA PRO A 231 7.50 -5.09 -19.18
C PRO A 231 7.70 -6.61 -19.09
N THR A 232 8.46 -7.08 -18.10
CA THR A 232 8.67 -8.51 -17.80
C THR A 232 7.35 -9.17 -17.40
N ALA A 233 6.54 -8.54 -16.55
CA ALA A 233 5.22 -9.05 -16.17
C ALA A 233 4.23 -9.08 -17.33
N ILE A 234 4.23 -8.04 -18.17
CA ILE A 234 3.38 -7.98 -19.38
C ILE A 234 3.75 -9.11 -20.34
N ALA A 235 5.04 -9.29 -20.67
CA ALA A 235 5.50 -10.35 -21.56
C ALA A 235 5.20 -11.75 -20.99
N ARG A 236 5.49 -11.98 -19.70
CA ARG A 236 5.20 -13.24 -18.99
C ARG A 236 3.72 -13.60 -19.04
N ALA A 237 2.85 -12.64 -18.73
CA ALA A 237 1.41 -12.83 -18.79
C ALA A 237 0.91 -13.10 -20.21
N PHE A 238 1.44 -12.41 -21.22
CA PHE A 238 1.12 -12.63 -22.63
C PHE A 238 1.44 -14.07 -23.08
N PHE A 239 2.66 -14.56 -22.84
CA PHE A 239 3.05 -15.93 -23.17
C PHE A 239 2.22 -16.98 -22.41
N ALA A 240 1.96 -16.77 -21.11
CA ALA A 240 1.13 -17.67 -20.31
C ALA A 240 -0.32 -17.75 -20.83
N ASN A 241 -0.91 -16.61 -21.19
CA ASN A 241 -2.28 -16.53 -21.69
C ASN A 241 -2.43 -17.14 -23.09
N ILE A 242 -1.43 -16.98 -23.97
CA ILE A 242 -1.38 -17.68 -25.26
C ILE A 242 -1.33 -19.20 -25.06
N ARG A 243 -0.41 -19.68 -24.22
CA ARG A 243 -0.25 -21.13 -23.95
C ARG A 243 -1.50 -21.75 -23.32
N ALA A 244 -2.25 -20.99 -22.54
CA ALA A 244 -3.47 -21.45 -21.89
C ALA A 244 -4.76 -21.28 -22.73
N GLY A 245 -4.70 -20.59 -23.88
CA GLY A 245 -5.87 -20.25 -24.70
C GLY A 245 -6.88 -19.31 -24.03
N ARG A 246 -6.56 -18.77 -22.85
CA ARG A 246 -7.43 -17.91 -22.02
C ARG A 246 -6.59 -17.07 -21.06
N THR A 247 -7.16 -15.98 -20.55
CA THR A 247 -6.51 -15.16 -19.52
C THR A 247 -6.38 -15.95 -18.20
N VAL A 248 -5.17 -16.39 -17.88
CA VAL A 248 -4.79 -17.07 -16.63
C VAL A 248 -3.96 -16.17 -15.71
N GLN A 249 -3.11 -15.31 -16.28
CA GLN A 249 -2.23 -14.40 -15.56
C GLN A 249 -2.47 -12.94 -15.97
N GLY A 250 -2.44 -12.04 -14.98
CA GLY A 250 -2.43 -10.59 -15.19
C GLY A 250 -1.01 -10.08 -15.30
N GLY A 251 -0.81 -9.03 -16.11
CA GLY A 251 0.46 -8.30 -16.23
C GLY A 251 0.41 -6.89 -15.62
N SER A 252 -0.54 -6.62 -14.71
CA SER A 252 -0.65 -5.33 -14.03
C SER A 252 0.13 -5.32 -12.72
N THR A 253 0.91 -4.27 -12.50
CA THR A 253 1.70 -4.02 -11.28
C THR A 253 0.85 -3.53 -10.11
N LEU A 254 1.38 -3.54 -8.88
CA LEU A 254 0.74 -2.92 -7.72
C LEU A 254 0.52 -1.42 -7.94
N THR A 255 1.49 -0.69 -8.50
CA THR A 255 1.35 0.74 -8.83
C THR A 255 0.22 0.99 -9.85
N GLN A 256 0.04 0.12 -10.84
CA GLN A 256 -1.09 0.20 -11.79
C GLN A 256 -2.43 -0.12 -11.12
N GLN A 257 -2.48 -1.11 -10.23
CA GLN A 257 -3.70 -1.42 -9.47
C GLN A 257 -4.10 -0.25 -8.56
N LEU A 258 -3.13 0.41 -7.92
CA LEU A 258 -3.33 1.63 -7.13
C LEU A 258 -3.85 2.79 -7.98
N ALA A 259 -3.19 3.06 -9.12
CA ALA A 259 -3.58 4.08 -10.08
C ALA A 259 -5.04 3.90 -10.56
N LYS A 260 -5.42 2.64 -10.81
CA LYS A 260 -6.78 2.25 -11.20
C LYS A 260 -7.80 2.50 -10.09
N ASN A 261 -7.49 2.16 -8.84
CA ASN A 261 -8.44 2.31 -7.73
C ASN A 261 -8.64 3.79 -7.33
N LEU A 262 -7.55 4.57 -7.20
CA LEU A 262 -7.62 5.94 -6.66
C LEU A 262 -8.08 7.02 -7.66
N PHE A 263 -7.84 6.83 -8.96
CA PHE A 263 -7.94 7.93 -9.95
C PHE A 263 -8.88 7.66 -11.13
N LEU A 264 -9.39 6.43 -11.29
CA LEU A 264 -10.06 6.01 -12.53
C LEU A 264 -11.42 5.35 -12.24
N THR A 265 -12.38 5.58 -13.13
CA THR A 265 -13.70 4.93 -13.07
C THR A 265 -13.60 3.45 -13.44
N SER A 266 -14.64 2.66 -13.15
CA SER A 266 -14.70 1.22 -13.42
C SER A 266 -14.85 0.84 -14.91
N GLU A 267 -14.95 1.82 -15.81
CA GLU A 267 -15.16 1.66 -17.25
C GLU A 267 -14.07 0.84 -17.95
N ARG A 268 -14.45 -0.15 -18.78
CA ARG A 268 -13.47 -1.02 -19.45
C ARG A 268 -13.04 -0.51 -20.82
N THR A 269 -12.40 0.66 -20.87
CA THR A 269 -11.86 1.25 -22.11
C THR A 269 -10.33 1.13 -22.22
N LEU A 270 -9.81 1.06 -23.46
CA LEU A 270 -8.36 1.09 -23.72
C LEU A 270 -7.75 2.42 -23.28
N TRP A 271 -8.47 3.53 -23.45
CA TRP A 271 -8.05 4.86 -23.00
C TRP A 271 -7.86 4.92 -21.48
N ARG A 272 -8.77 4.29 -20.69
CA ARG A 272 -8.57 4.15 -19.24
C ARG A 272 -7.29 3.37 -18.91
N LYS A 273 -6.98 2.28 -19.62
CA LYS A 273 -5.73 1.52 -19.39
C LYS A 273 -4.47 2.30 -19.77
N VAL A 274 -4.53 3.19 -20.78
CA VAL A 274 -3.43 4.12 -21.08
C VAL A 274 -3.25 5.13 -19.94
N ARG A 275 -4.34 5.73 -19.43
CA ARG A 275 -4.28 6.62 -18.26
C ARG A 275 -3.73 5.90 -17.01
N GLU A 276 -4.15 4.66 -16.76
CA GLU A 276 -3.64 3.80 -15.68
C GLU A 276 -2.12 3.62 -15.75
N VAL A 277 -1.59 3.37 -16.95
CA VAL A 277 -0.14 3.31 -17.21
C VAL A 277 0.54 4.64 -16.91
N LEU A 278 0.05 5.76 -17.47
CA LEU A 278 0.68 7.06 -17.27
C LEU A 278 0.68 7.50 -15.79
N ILE A 279 -0.43 7.30 -15.08
CA ILE A 279 -0.55 7.59 -13.65
C ILE A 279 0.42 6.70 -12.84
N ALA A 280 0.55 5.41 -13.19
CA ALA A 280 1.50 4.52 -12.50
C ALA A 280 2.96 4.96 -12.69
N LEU A 281 3.35 5.41 -13.89
CA LEU A 281 4.68 5.98 -14.13
C LEU A 281 4.91 7.26 -13.28
N ILE A 282 3.91 8.14 -13.21
CA ILE A 282 3.98 9.39 -12.42
C ILE A 282 4.08 9.09 -10.92
N LEU A 283 3.33 8.11 -10.41
CA LEU A 283 3.37 7.70 -9.00
C LEU A 283 4.76 7.22 -8.59
N ASP A 284 5.35 6.30 -9.36
CA ASP A 284 6.69 5.75 -9.08
C ASP A 284 7.82 6.77 -9.30
N TYR A 285 7.63 7.74 -10.19
CA TYR A 285 8.57 8.87 -10.34
C TYR A 285 8.53 9.84 -9.14
N ARG A 286 7.37 10.00 -8.48
CA ARG A 286 7.17 10.98 -7.40
C ARG A 286 7.34 10.45 -5.99
N TYR A 287 6.94 9.21 -5.73
CA TYR A 287 6.82 8.66 -4.39
C TYR A 287 7.66 7.39 -4.25
N SER A 288 8.20 7.18 -3.05
CA SER A 288 8.93 5.94 -2.75
C SER A 288 8.00 4.73 -2.86
N LYS A 289 8.59 3.58 -3.20
CA LYS A 289 7.92 2.27 -3.23
C LYS A 289 7.13 1.99 -1.95
N ASP A 290 7.69 2.32 -0.80
CA ASP A 290 7.04 2.11 0.49
C ASP A 290 5.82 3.00 0.71
N ARG A 291 5.81 4.23 0.18
CA ARG A 291 4.64 5.12 0.23
C ARG A 291 3.55 4.68 -0.76
N ILE A 292 3.92 4.20 -1.94
CA ILE A 292 3.00 3.57 -2.91
C ILE A 292 2.38 2.31 -2.29
N LEU A 293 3.19 1.48 -1.65
CA LEU A 293 2.76 0.25 -1.00
C LEU A 293 1.87 0.54 0.22
N GLU A 294 2.20 1.52 1.07
CA GLU A 294 1.35 1.99 2.17
C GLU A 294 -0.03 2.44 1.66
N ALA A 295 -0.06 3.27 0.60
CA ALA A 295 -1.31 3.68 -0.02
C ALA A 295 -2.09 2.47 -0.54
N TYR A 296 -1.44 1.52 -1.23
CA TYR A 296 -2.08 0.30 -1.73
C TYR A 296 -2.67 -0.58 -0.62
N LEU A 297 -1.92 -0.82 0.45
CA LEU A 297 -2.32 -1.66 1.59
C LEU A 297 -3.52 -1.06 2.38
N ASN A 298 -3.75 0.24 2.27
CA ASN A 298 -4.90 0.95 2.87
C ASN A 298 -6.04 1.22 1.87
N GLU A 299 -5.79 1.07 0.57
CA GLU A 299 -6.74 1.34 -0.51
C GLU A 299 -7.44 0.10 -1.04
N VAL A 300 -6.76 -1.05 -1.06
CA VAL A 300 -7.31 -2.25 -1.71
C VAL A 300 -8.65 -2.68 -1.11
N TYR A 301 -9.69 -2.72 -1.94
CA TYR A 301 -10.98 -3.30 -1.58
C TYR A 301 -10.79 -4.77 -1.19
N LEU A 302 -11.34 -5.18 -0.05
CA LEU A 302 -11.20 -6.56 0.47
C LEU A 302 -12.53 -7.19 0.89
N GLY A 303 -13.65 -6.46 0.86
CA GLY A 303 -14.96 -7.04 1.16
C GLY A 303 -16.07 -6.01 1.32
N GLN A 304 -17.24 -6.47 1.77
CA GLN A 304 -18.38 -5.61 2.06
C GLN A 304 -18.99 -6.00 3.40
N SER A 305 -19.42 -5.02 4.19
CA SER A 305 -20.13 -5.20 5.46
C SER A 305 -21.33 -4.26 5.49
N ARG A 306 -22.54 -4.80 5.69
CA ARG A 306 -23.79 -4.02 5.87
C ARG A 306 -24.11 -2.95 4.80
N GLY A 307 -23.53 -3.09 3.60
CA GLY A 307 -23.68 -2.13 2.49
C GLY A 307 -22.36 -1.42 2.16
N GLU A 308 -21.52 -1.21 3.17
CA GLU A 308 -20.26 -0.45 3.08
C GLU A 308 -19.13 -1.32 2.51
N ALA A 309 -18.33 -0.72 1.63
CA ALA A 309 -17.11 -1.29 1.07
C ALA A 309 -15.98 -1.25 2.10
N ILE A 310 -15.27 -2.37 2.27
CA ILE A 310 -14.21 -2.52 3.27
C ILE A 310 -12.86 -2.49 2.56
N HIS A 311 -12.09 -1.43 2.82
CA HIS A 311 -10.81 -1.15 2.21
C HIS A 311 -9.66 -1.32 3.21
N GLY A 312 -8.55 -1.84 2.71
CA GLY A 312 -7.30 -2.01 3.43
C GLY A 312 -7.24 -3.22 4.37
N PHE A 313 -6.04 -3.79 4.50
CA PHE A 313 -5.82 -5.01 5.28
C PHE A 313 -6.14 -4.84 6.77
N GLY A 314 -5.90 -3.65 7.33
CA GLY A 314 -6.14 -3.36 8.75
C GLY A 314 -7.60 -3.45 9.18
N LEU A 315 -8.55 -3.16 8.28
CA LEU A 315 -9.98 -3.33 8.55
C LEU A 315 -10.48 -4.73 8.16
N ALA A 316 -9.91 -5.32 7.11
CA ALA A 316 -10.23 -6.68 6.69
C ALA A 316 -9.83 -7.73 7.74
N SER A 317 -8.70 -7.58 8.44
CA SER A 317 -8.33 -8.47 9.55
C SER A 317 -9.38 -8.49 10.66
N ARG A 318 -9.88 -7.31 11.02
CA ARG A 318 -10.95 -7.17 12.01
C ARG A 318 -12.25 -7.78 11.52
N LEU A 319 -12.67 -7.52 10.28
CA LEU A 319 -13.89 -8.09 9.69
C LEU A 319 -13.87 -9.63 9.67
N TYR A 320 -12.80 -10.22 9.14
CA TYR A 320 -12.75 -11.66 8.87
C TYR A 320 -12.32 -12.49 10.08
N PHE A 321 -11.45 -11.96 10.95
CA PHE A 321 -10.84 -12.72 12.07
C PHE A 321 -11.08 -12.11 13.45
N GLY A 322 -11.51 -10.84 13.55
CA GLY A 322 -11.72 -10.18 14.84
C GLY A 322 -10.44 -9.85 15.60
N GLN A 323 -9.32 -9.83 14.88
CA GLN A 323 -7.98 -9.64 15.40
C GLN A 323 -7.31 -8.44 14.69
N PRO A 324 -6.40 -7.71 15.37
CA PRO A 324 -5.48 -6.78 14.73
C PRO A 324 -4.68 -7.48 13.62
N LEU A 325 -4.22 -6.73 12.61
CA LEU A 325 -3.52 -7.33 11.47
C LEU A 325 -2.19 -8.01 11.88
N GLN A 326 -1.50 -7.42 12.85
CA GLN A 326 -0.25 -7.93 13.44
C GLN A 326 -0.41 -9.23 14.23
N ASP A 327 -1.63 -9.58 14.64
CA ASP A 327 -1.92 -10.83 15.34
C ASP A 327 -2.16 -11.99 14.38
N LEU A 328 -2.46 -11.73 13.11
CA LEU A 328 -2.90 -12.75 12.17
C LEU A 328 -1.79 -13.76 11.88
N ARG A 329 -2.18 -15.03 11.84
CA ARG A 329 -1.29 -16.12 11.43
C ARG A 329 -0.99 -16.05 9.94
N ILE A 330 0.07 -16.76 9.54
CA ILE A 330 0.51 -16.83 8.15
C ILE A 330 -0.59 -17.28 7.17
N ASP A 331 -1.43 -18.24 7.56
CA ASP A 331 -2.55 -18.73 6.75
C ASP A 331 -3.68 -17.70 6.61
N GLN A 332 -3.88 -16.86 7.63
CA GLN A 332 -4.87 -15.79 7.65
C GLN A 332 -4.39 -14.58 6.81
N LEU A 333 -3.10 -14.23 6.92
CA LEU A 333 -2.44 -13.23 6.08
C LEU A 333 -2.46 -13.64 4.60
N ALA A 334 -2.10 -14.89 4.29
CA ALA A 334 -2.14 -15.45 2.95
C ALA A 334 -3.57 -15.47 2.36
N MET A 335 -4.61 -15.64 3.20
CA MET A 335 -6.00 -15.52 2.75
C MET A 335 -6.32 -14.08 2.32
N LEU A 336 -6.00 -13.07 3.15
CA LEU A 336 -6.25 -11.66 2.80
C LEU A 336 -5.49 -11.25 1.52
N VAL A 337 -4.21 -11.65 1.39
CA VAL A 337 -3.42 -11.44 0.17
C VAL A 337 -4.06 -12.15 -1.03
N GLY A 338 -4.53 -13.39 -0.84
CA GLY A 338 -5.21 -14.16 -1.88
C GLY A 338 -6.47 -13.48 -2.42
N MET A 339 -7.21 -12.79 -1.55
CA MET A 339 -8.46 -12.09 -1.89
C MET A 339 -8.26 -10.87 -2.79
N VAL A 340 -7.12 -10.18 -2.73
CA VAL A 340 -6.78 -8.99 -3.53
C VAL A 340 -7.14 -9.16 -5.02
N LYS A 341 -6.83 -10.33 -5.60
CA LYS A 341 -7.10 -10.67 -7.01
C LYS A 341 -8.58 -10.59 -7.41
N GLY A 342 -9.50 -10.75 -6.45
CA GLY A 342 -10.94 -10.75 -6.70
C GLY A 342 -11.75 -10.90 -5.40
N PRO A 343 -11.89 -9.83 -4.60
CA PRO A 343 -12.42 -9.91 -3.23
C PRO A 343 -13.83 -10.50 -3.13
N SER A 344 -14.69 -10.22 -4.11
CA SER A 344 -16.04 -10.78 -4.19
C SER A 344 -16.06 -12.25 -4.65
N TYR A 345 -15.10 -12.67 -5.47
CA TYR A 345 -15.00 -14.03 -6.01
C TYR A 345 -14.35 -15.01 -5.03
N TYR A 346 -13.34 -14.52 -4.29
CA TYR A 346 -12.64 -15.22 -3.22
C TYR A 346 -13.18 -14.84 -1.82
N ASN A 347 -14.40 -14.31 -1.74
CA ASN A 347 -15.01 -13.95 -0.46
C ASN A 347 -15.15 -15.20 0.41
N PRO A 348 -14.50 -15.28 1.59
CA PRO A 348 -14.38 -16.53 2.33
C PRO A 348 -15.69 -16.94 3.03
N ILE A 349 -16.62 -15.98 3.21
CA ILE A 349 -17.94 -16.22 3.80
C ILE A 349 -18.89 -16.82 2.76
N ARG A 350 -18.88 -16.29 1.52
CA ARG A 350 -19.76 -16.74 0.43
C ARG A 350 -19.19 -17.93 -0.33
N HIS A 351 -17.87 -18.05 -0.43
CA HIS A 351 -17.16 -18.99 -1.29
C HIS A 351 -15.92 -19.59 -0.59
N PRO A 352 -16.09 -20.28 0.56
CA PRO A 352 -14.99 -20.78 1.38
C PRO A 352 -14.00 -21.65 0.59
N GLU A 353 -14.47 -22.59 -0.24
CA GLU A 353 -13.59 -23.45 -1.04
C GLU A 353 -12.68 -22.68 -2.00
N ARG A 354 -13.20 -21.63 -2.65
CA ARG A 354 -12.39 -20.78 -3.54
C ARG A 354 -11.36 -19.97 -2.74
N ALA A 355 -11.75 -19.48 -1.57
CA ALA A 355 -10.85 -18.76 -0.67
C ALA A 355 -9.74 -19.67 -0.13
N LYS A 356 -10.06 -20.91 0.28
CA LYS A 356 -9.11 -21.92 0.76
C LYS A 356 -8.10 -22.28 -0.34
N GLN A 357 -8.56 -22.64 -1.54
CA GLN A 357 -7.69 -22.91 -2.70
C GLN A 357 -6.78 -21.71 -3.06
N ARG A 358 -7.29 -20.48 -2.97
CA ARG A 358 -6.52 -19.27 -3.28
C ARG A 358 -5.51 -18.92 -2.18
N ARG A 359 -5.86 -19.11 -0.91
CA ARG A 359 -4.94 -19.03 0.25
C ARG A 359 -3.80 -20.04 0.10
N ASP A 360 -4.12 -21.29 -0.21
CA ASP A 360 -3.13 -22.38 -0.30
C ASP A 360 -2.17 -22.17 -1.48
N LEU A 361 -2.64 -21.54 -2.56
CA LEU A 361 -1.79 -21.05 -3.64
C LEU A 361 -0.83 -19.94 -3.17
N VAL A 362 -1.29 -18.97 -2.36
CA VAL A 362 -0.41 -17.94 -1.80
C VAL A 362 0.62 -18.56 -0.84
N LEU A 363 0.20 -19.45 0.06
CA LEU A 363 1.10 -20.19 0.96
C LEU A 363 2.16 -20.98 0.17
N ARG A 364 1.79 -21.59 -0.95
CA ARG A 364 2.75 -22.26 -1.84
C ARG A 364 3.74 -21.29 -2.47
N LEU A 365 3.27 -20.14 -2.96
CA LEU A 365 4.16 -19.10 -3.49
C LEU A 365 5.13 -18.56 -2.44
N MET A 366 4.71 -18.44 -1.18
CA MET A 366 5.58 -18.05 -0.07
C MET A 366 6.67 -19.11 0.19
N MET A 367 6.31 -20.39 0.18
CA MET A 367 7.25 -21.51 0.27
C MET A 367 8.23 -21.54 -0.92
N ASP A 368 7.73 -21.36 -2.15
CA ASP A 368 8.54 -21.32 -3.39
C ASP A 368 9.52 -20.12 -3.42
N GLN A 369 9.31 -19.10 -2.57
CA GLN A 369 10.22 -17.97 -2.37
C GLN A 369 11.07 -18.08 -1.09
N GLY A 370 11.03 -19.22 -0.39
CA GLY A 370 11.83 -19.46 0.82
C GLY A 370 11.32 -18.75 2.08
N MET A 371 10.13 -18.15 2.05
CA MET A 371 9.51 -17.49 3.21
C MET A 371 8.95 -18.51 4.21
N LEU A 372 8.69 -19.74 3.76
CA LEU A 372 8.17 -20.85 4.56
C LEU A 372 8.92 -22.14 4.22
N THR A 373 9.18 -22.96 5.23
CA THR A 373 9.58 -24.36 5.04
C THR A 373 8.39 -25.20 4.56
N GLY A 374 8.66 -26.35 3.94
CA GLY A 374 7.60 -27.29 3.53
C GLY A 374 6.70 -27.74 4.69
N ARG A 375 7.25 -27.88 5.90
CA ARG A 375 6.48 -28.22 7.12
C ARG A 375 5.55 -27.09 7.54
N GLU A 376 6.00 -25.84 7.47
CA GLU A 376 5.15 -24.68 7.77
C GLU A 376 4.06 -24.51 6.72
N PHE A 377 4.36 -24.74 5.44
CA PHE A 377 3.38 -24.77 4.37
C PHE A 377 2.28 -25.82 4.62
N GLU A 378 2.65 -27.09 4.88
CA GLU A 378 1.70 -28.17 5.16
C GLU A 378 0.83 -27.86 6.40
N MET A 379 1.46 -27.36 7.47
CA MET A 379 0.77 -27.01 8.71
C MET A 379 -0.15 -25.78 8.57
N ALA A 380 0.18 -24.83 7.68
CA ALA A 380 -0.66 -23.68 7.36
C ALA A 380 -1.82 -24.04 6.42
N ALA A 381 -1.56 -24.83 5.38
CA ALA A 381 -2.57 -25.23 4.39
C ALA A 381 -3.60 -26.22 4.96
N SER A 382 -3.19 -27.09 5.90
CA SER A 382 -4.11 -28.03 6.57
C SER A 382 -5.15 -27.36 7.47
N ARG A 383 -4.92 -26.11 7.91
CA ARG A 383 -5.89 -25.35 8.73
C ARG A 383 -7.14 -25.01 7.93
N ASP A 384 -8.25 -24.89 8.63
CA ASP A 384 -9.44 -24.24 8.09
C ASP A 384 -9.30 -22.71 8.07
N LEU A 385 -10.31 -22.02 7.55
CA LEU A 385 -10.26 -20.58 7.34
C LEU A 385 -10.40 -19.77 8.65
N ASP A 386 -10.76 -20.39 9.78
CA ASP A 386 -10.87 -19.77 11.11
C ASP A 386 -11.53 -18.37 11.14
N LEU A 387 -12.60 -18.22 10.36
CA LEU A 387 -13.35 -16.96 10.24
C LEU A 387 -14.14 -16.67 11.52
N GLN A 388 -14.43 -15.38 11.75
CA GLN A 388 -15.50 -14.99 12.65
C GLN A 388 -16.81 -15.69 12.27
N LYS A 389 -17.52 -16.26 13.26
CA LYS A 389 -18.87 -16.82 13.06
C LYS A 389 -19.88 -15.79 12.55
N ASN A 390 -19.78 -14.55 13.03
CA ASN A 390 -20.62 -13.42 12.64
C ASN A 390 -19.72 -12.23 12.24
N PRO A 391 -19.20 -12.20 11.00
CA PRO A 391 -18.23 -11.20 10.53
C PRO A 391 -18.70 -9.76 10.77
N GLN A 392 -18.01 -9.07 11.68
CA GLN A 392 -18.25 -7.68 12.02
C GLN A 392 -16.95 -7.00 12.48
N ILE A 393 -16.82 -5.73 12.12
CA ILE A 393 -15.64 -4.91 12.42
C ILE A 393 -15.48 -4.64 13.92
N ALA A 394 -16.58 -4.42 14.63
CA ALA A 394 -16.61 -4.18 16.07
C ALA A 394 -17.97 -4.53 16.69
N SER A 395 -18.08 -4.47 18.02
CA SER A 395 -19.30 -4.89 18.73
C SER A 395 -20.47 -3.93 18.52
N ARG A 396 -21.69 -4.45 18.58
CA ARG A 396 -22.91 -3.66 18.47
C ARG A 396 -23.17 -2.89 19.76
N GLN A 397 -22.77 -1.63 19.81
CA GLN A 397 -23.05 -0.73 20.95
C GLN A 397 -23.84 0.53 20.52
N PRO A 398 -25.01 0.42 19.84
CA PRO A 398 -25.65 1.59 19.21
C PRO A 398 -26.09 2.65 20.23
N SER A 399 -26.57 2.22 21.40
CA SER A 399 -26.96 3.11 22.51
C SER A 399 -25.76 3.90 23.05
N TYR A 400 -24.63 3.24 23.27
CA TYR A 400 -23.39 3.90 23.70
C TYR A 400 -22.88 4.88 22.64
N PHE A 401 -22.86 4.47 21.36
CA PHE A 401 -22.47 5.34 20.25
C PHE A 401 -23.42 6.53 20.07
N GLN A 402 -24.72 6.37 20.35
CA GLN A 402 -25.67 7.47 20.35
C GLN A 402 -25.37 8.46 21.48
N GLN A 403 -25.07 7.98 22.69
CA GLN A 403 -24.70 8.84 23.82
C GLN A 403 -23.36 9.55 23.57
N LEU A 404 -22.36 8.83 23.05
CA LEU A 404 -21.07 9.40 22.65
C LEU A 404 -21.26 10.51 21.59
N LYS A 405 -22.10 10.29 20.56
CA LYS A 405 -22.43 11.33 19.56
C LYS A 405 -23.08 12.57 20.20
N ARG A 406 -23.88 12.44 21.27
CA ARG A 406 -24.45 13.57 22.03
C ARG A 406 -23.38 14.31 22.83
N GLU A 407 -22.53 13.57 23.54
CA GLU A 407 -21.46 14.13 24.37
C GLU A 407 -20.42 14.90 23.53
N LEU A 408 -19.99 14.35 22.39
CA LEU A 408 -19.06 15.00 21.48
C LEU A 408 -19.62 16.32 20.93
N ARG A 409 -20.91 16.35 20.54
CA ARG A 409 -21.59 17.59 20.14
C ARG A 409 -21.61 18.62 21.26
N SER A 410 -21.80 18.21 22.52
CA SER A 410 -21.80 19.14 23.66
C SER A 410 -20.41 19.66 24.04
N LYS A 411 -19.36 18.82 23.94
CA LYS A 411 -18.00 19.18 24.41
C LYS A 411 -17.11 19.80 23.33
N VAL A 412 -17.24 19.35 22.08
CA VAL A 412 -16.38 19.75 20.95
C VAL A 412 -17.16 20.58 19.93
N GLY A 413 -18.47 20.41 19.84
CA GLY A 413 -19.32 21.06 18.83
C GLY A 413 -18.89 20.70 17.41
N ASP A 414 -19.12 21.63 16.48
CA ASP A 414 -18.79 21.45 15.06
C ASP A 414 -17.28 21.52 14.77
N LYS A 415 -16.43 21.76 15.78
CA LYS A 415 -14.96 21.75 15.64
C LYS A 415 -14.41 20.33 15.40
N MET A 416 -15.22 19.30 15.59
CA MET A 416 -14.85 17.90 15.34
C MET A 416 -14.85 17.60 13.83
N THR A 417 -13.73 17.83 13.15
CA THR A 417 -13.58 17.45 11.74
C THR A 417 -13.40 15.93 11.59
N SER A 418 -14.51 15.20 11.39
CA SER A 418 -14.52 13.73 11.39
C SER A 418 -13.64 13.03 10.35
N SER A 419 -13.13 13.74 9.33
CA SER A 419 -12.29 13.19 8.24
C SER A 419 -10.80 13.06 8.58
N LYS A 420 -10.34 13.65 9.69
CA LYS A 420 -8.92 13.69 10.06
C LYS A 420 -8.41 12.47 10.85
N GLY A 421 -9.13 11.35 10.82
CA GLY A 421 -8.69 10.10 11.46
C GLY A 421 -8.60 10.18 12.98
N VAL A 422 -9.45 11.00 13.61
CA VAL A 422 -9.40 11.27 15.05
C VAL A 422 -9.61 9.97 15.84
N ARG A 423 -8.83 9.78 16.91
CA ARG A 423 -8.97 8.65 17.84
C ARG A 423 -9.67 9.14 19.11
N ILE A 424 -10.78 8.51 19.46
CA ILE A 424 -11.56 8.81 20.66
C ILE A 424 -11.34 7.69 21.66
N TYR A 425 -10.82 8.04 22.84
CA TYR A 425 -10.73 7.15 23.99
C TYR A 425 -11.91 7.43 24.92
N THR A 426 -12.62 6.39 25.32
CA THR A 426 -13.84 6.51 26.13
C THR A 426 -13.68 5.91 27.52
N SER A 427 -14.65 6.13 28.39
CA SER A 427 -14.71 5.50 29.72
C SER A 427 -15.33 4.09 29.71
N LEU A 428 -15.75 3.56 28.55
CA LEU A 428 -16.46 2.28 28.50
C LEU A 428 -15.56 1.12 28.96
N ASP A 429 -16.02 0.42 29.98
CA ASP A 429 -15.43 -0.84 30.46
C ASP A 429 -15.90 -2.00 29.56
N PRO A 430 -15.00 -2.63 28.78
CA PRO A 430 -15.43 -3.59 27.77
C PRO A 430 -15.76 -4.96 28.36
N VAL A 431 -15.27 -5.29 29.57
CA VAL A 431 -15.60 -6.53 30.30
C VAL A 431 -16.99 -6.43 30.91
N SER A 432 -17.32 -5.28 31.49
CA SER A 432 -18.62 -5.00 32.09
C SER A 432 -19.72 -4.95 31.03
N GLN A 433 -19.42 -4.34 29.87
CA GLN A 433 -20.31 -4.33 28.72
C GLN A 433 -20.57 -5.76 28.17
N ASP A 434 -19.54 -6.58 28.01
CA ASP A 434 -19.68 -7.98 27.58
C ASP A 434 -20.52 -8.82 28.58
N LYS A 435 -20.30 -8.64 29.88
CA LYS A 435 -21.12 -9.27 30.93
C LYS A 435 -22.59 -8.83 30.87
N LEU A 436 -22.83 -7.53 30.67
CA LEU A 436 -24.19 -6.98 30.55
C LEU A 436 -24.92 -7.52 29.31
N GLU A 437 -24.27 -7.53 28.15
CA GLU A 437 -24.82 -8.08 26.90
C GLU A 437 -25.16 -9.58 27.07
N LYS A 438 -24.27 -10.36 27.69
CA LYS A 438 -24.50 -11.79 28.00
C LYS A 438 -25.60 -12.02 29.03
N ALA A 439 -25.77 -11.13 30.01
CA ALA A 439 -26.85 -11.23 30.98
C ALA A 439 -28.21 -10.94 30.32
N ILE A 440 -28.31 -9.84 29.55
CA ILE A 440 -29.53 -9.47 28.82
C ILE A 440 -29.94 -10.59 27.85
N GLY A 441 -29.01 -11.11 27.04
CA GLY A 441 -29.31 -12.17 26.08
C GLY A 441 -29.70 -13.52 26.68
N LYS A 442 -29.42 -13.75 27.97
CA LYS A 442 -29.91 -14.93 28.72
C LYS A 442 -31.29 -14.69 29.33
N THR A 443 -31.52 -13.50 29.91
CA THR A 443 -32.78 -13.16 30.58
C THR A 443 -33.90 -12.87 29.56
N TYR A 444 -33.55 -12.28 28.43
CA TYR A 444 -34.45 -11.98 27.32
C TYR A 444 -33.88 -12.58 26.02
N PRO A 445 -34.05 -13.90 25.79
CA PRO A 445 -33.73 -14.50 24.51
C PRO A 445 -34.48 -13.76 23.40
N ALA A 446 -33.80 -13.47 22.29
CA ALA A 446 -34.48 -12.98 21.09
C ALA A 446 -35.43 -14.09 20.59
N ALA A 447 -36.69 -13.72 20.36
CA ALA A 447 -37.74 -14.60 19.86
C ALA A 447 -37.51 -15.03 18.39
#